data_AF-A0A3S4IA18-F1
#
_entry.id   AF-A0A3S4IA18-F1
#
_cell.length_a   1.000
_cell.length_b   1.000
_cell.length_c   1.000
_cell.angle_alpha   90.00
_cell.angle_beta   90.00
_cell.angle_gamma   90.00
#
_symmetry.space_group_name_H-M   'P 1'
#
loop_
_entity.id
_entity.type
_entity.pdbx_description
1 polymer ?
#
loop_
_entity_poly.entity_id
_entity_poly.type
_entity_poly.pdbx_seq_one_letter_code
_entity_poly.pdbx_strand_id
1 'polypeptide(L)'
;MDTLTGPGDNSGGETYSVAIPTDSNSVTGWPLNPNNSKAYGWGSLLCFNHGTSAGRTQIYIPDDGANLYFRQRYSTVCKNWVRVWTNRNTTVDSNGFIKNASPIVKLYSDGSSVLNDESEGVTSERIDTGTYHVYGTKGLNTDGWTIEIPQDINGNRLCFVSTDYDEEDDILVINTYTRKFDYETAMIVAGEAIDIPTDRWIDLRVEMPVDSIWNQKTKDNEQGYQDNE
;
A
#
# COMPACT_ATOMS: atom_id res chain seq x y z
N MET A 1 12.75 -30.46 -4.50
CA MET A 1 12.01 -29.47 -5.31
C MET A 1 11.70 -30.15 -6.62
N ASP A 2 10.41 -30.37 -6.87
CA ASP A 2 9.90 -31.25 -7.91
C ASP A 2 10.21 -30.73 -9.32
N THR A 3 10.55 -31.67 -10.20
CA THR A 3 10.85 -31.46 -11.61
C THR A 3 9.56 -31.19 -12.38
N LEU A 4 9.40 -29.95 -12.86
CA LEU A 4 8.39 -29.61 -13.86
C LEU A 4 8.82 -30.22 -15.21
N THR A 5 8.23 -31.36 -15.57
CA THR A 5 8.33 -31.94 -16.91
C THR A 5 7.22 -31.35 -17.79
N GLY A 6 7.60 -30.60 -18.83
CA GLY A 6 6.69 -30.13 -19.86
C GLY A 6 6.39 -31.22 -20.89
N PRO A 7 5.19 -31.26 -21.50
CA PRO A 7 4.85 -32.24 -22.53
C PRO A 7 5.32 -31.75 -23.90
N GLY A 8 6.36 -32.37 -24.47
CA GLY A 8 6.66 -32.31 -25.91
C GLY A 8 8.02 -31.71 -26.29
N ASP A 9 8.64 -32.34 -27.28
CA ASP A 9 10.04 -32.18 -27.70
C ASP A 9 10.44 -30.84 -28.36
N ASN A 10 9.70 -29.74 -28.13
CA ASN A 10 10.01 -28.45 -28.79
C ASN A 10 9.88 -27.20 -27.91
N SER A 11 9.88 -27.32 -26.58
CA SER A 11 10.10 -26.17 -25.70
C SER A 11 11.21 -26.48 -24.70
N GLY A 12 12.45 -26.23 -25.12
CA GLY A 12 13.62 -26.23 -24.25
C GLY A 12 13.47 -25.14 -23.20
N GLY A 13 13.01 -25.52 -22.00
CA GLY A 13 13.28 -24.76 -20.80
C GLY A 13 14.76 -24.92 -20.48
N GLU A 14 15.61 -24.05 -21.04
CA GLU A 14 17.00 -23.96 -20.59
C GLU A 14 16.99 -23.52 -19.12
N THR A 15 17.53 -24.38 -18.25
CA THR A 15 17.95 -23.95 -16.91
C THR A 15 19.10 -22.96 -17.08
N TYR A 16 18.78 -21.67 -17.01
CA TYR A 16 19.80 -20.64 -16.93
C TYR A 16 20.46 -20.71 -15.54
N SER A 17 21.75 -20.99 -15.52
CA SER A 17 22.58 -20.73 -14.35
C SER A 17 22.48 -19.24 -14.05
N VAL A 18 22.09 -18.88 -12.82
CA VAL A 18 22.25 -17.52 -12.29
C VAL A 18 23.76 -17.29 -12.16
N ALA A 19 24.39 -16.89 -13.27
CA ALA A 19 25.78 -16.49 -13.25
C ALA A 19 25.87 -15.22 -12.39
N ILE A 20 26.63 -15.28 -11.30
CA ILE A 20 27.24 -14.09 -10.70
C ILE A 20 28.65 -14.01 -11.30
N PRO A 21 28.88 -13.39 -12.46
CA PRO A 21 30.20 -12.86 -12.75
C PRO A 21 30.37 -11.64 -11.84
N THR A 22 31.25 -11.78 -10.86
CA THR A 22 31.61 -10.81 -9.81
C THR A 22 32.04 -9.42 -10.34
N ASP A 23 32.18 -9.26 -11.64
CA ASP A 23 32.91 -8.19 -12.30
C ASP A 23 32.14 -7.60 -13.51
N SER A 24 30.89 -8.02 -13.75
CA SER A 24 30.06 -7.53 -14.88
C SER A 24 28.65 -7.02 -14.49
N ASN A 25 28.37 -6.82 -13.20
CA ASN A 25 27.04 -6.38 -12.75
C ASN A 25 26.87 -4.85 -12.74
N SER A 26 27.40 -4.15 -13.74
CA SER A 26 27.06 -2.73 -13.96
C SER A 26 25.66 -2.62 -14.58
N VAL A 27 24.64 -3.04 -13.84
CA VAL A 27 23.24 -2.75 -14.16
C VAL A 27 23.07 -1.24 -14.03
N THR A 28 23.14 -0.54 -15.15
CA THR A 28 22.87 0.89 -15.19
C THR A 28 21.38 1.14 -14.95
N GLY A 29 21.10 2.13 -14.09
CA GLY A 29 19.74 2.53 -13.72
C GLY A 29 18.95 1.39 -13.07
N TRP A 30 19.30 1.00 -11.84
CA TRP A 30 18.48 0.13 -10.99
C TRP A 30 17.03 0.65 -10.87
N PRO A 31 16.03 -0.22 -10.61
CA PRO A 31 14.67 0.24 -10.36
C PRO A 31 14.68 1.22 -9.20
N LEU A 32 13.79 2.21 -9.24
CA LEU A 32 13.56 3.09 -8.10
C LEU A 32 12.32 2.58 -7.34
N ASN A 33 12.37 2.60 -6.02
CA ASN A 33 11.18 2.42 -5.19
C ASN A 33 10.26 3.66 -5.32
N PRO A 34 9.01 3.60 -4.82
CA PRO A 34 8.07 4.74 -4.89
C PRO A 34 8.58 6.02 -4.25
N ASN A 35 9.51 5.91 -3.30
CA ASN A 35 10.14 7.05 -2.62
C ASN A 35 11.35 7.59 -3.39
N ASN A 36 11.45 7.25 -4.68
CA ASN A 36 12.49 7.70 -5.60
C ASN A 36 13.92 7.36 -5.16
N SER A 37 14.06 6.41 -4.23
CA SER A 37 15.33 5.81 -3.85
C SER A 37 15.61 4.63 -4.77
N LYS A 38 16.87 4.26 -4.98
CA LYS A 38 17.17 2.97 -5.62
C LYS A 38 16.38 1.89 -4.86
N ALA A 39 15.79 0.94 -5.57
CA ALA A 39 15.33 -0.32 -4.99
C ALA A 39 16.57 -1.04 -4.45
N TYR A 40 17.03 -0.57 -3.30
CA TYR A 40 18.09 -1.15 -2.50
C TYR A 40 17.44 -2.29 -1.74
N GLY A 41 18.05 -3.47 -1.80
CA GLY A 41 17.54 -4.67 -1.15
C GLY A 41 18.18 -5.90 -1.77
N TRP A 42 18.44 -6.89 -0.94
CA TRP A 42 18.83 -8.19 -1.43
C TRP A 42 17.72 -8.72 -2.37
N GLY A 43 18.09 -9.49 -3.38
CA GLY A 43 17.09 -9.88 -4.38
C GLY A 43 17.67 -10.60 -5.56
N SER A 44 16.79 -11.26 -6.30
CA SER A 44 17.17 -12.02 -7.50
C SER A 44 16.98 -11.18 -8.74
N LEU A 45 18.07 -10.93 -9.48
CA LEU A 45 18.02 -10.39 -10.84
C LEU A 45 18.11 -11.54 -11.84
N LEU A 46 17.01 -11.82 -12.52
CA LEU A 46 16.94 -12.78 -13.61
C LEU A 46 17.17 -12.05 -14.94
N CYS A 47 18.14 -12.51 -15.72
CA CYS A 47 18.46 -11.96 -17.03
C CYS A 47 18.26 -13.01 -18.13
N PHE A 48 17.29 -12.79 -19.01
CA PHE A 48 17.01 -13.64 -20.16
C PHE A 48 17.56 -12.96 -21.41
N ASN A 49 18.58 -13.55 -22.06
CA ASN A 49 19.14 -13.00 -23.30
C ASN A 49 18.24 -13.34 -24.49
N HIS A 50 18.01 -12.37 -25.37
CA HIS A 50 17.29 -12.57 -26.62
C HIS A 50 18.28 -12.57 -27.78
N GLY A 51 18.60 -13.74 -28.33
CA GLY A 51 19.44 -13.90 -29.52
C GLY A 51 20.89 -13.39 -29.36
N THR A 52 21.56 -13.13 -30.48
CA THR A 52 22.99 -12.78 -30.53
C THR A 52 23.29 -11.29 -30.34
N SER A 53 22.27 -10.42 -30.34
CA SER A 53 22.43 -8.94 -30.46
C SER A 53 22.30 -8.17 -29.15
N ALA A 54 22.72 -8.74 -28.02
CA ALA A 54 22.73 -8.11 -26.69
C ALA A 54 21.35 -7.66 -26.14
N GLY A 55 20.24 -8.08 -26.75
CA GLY A 55 18.90 -7.88 -26.22
C GLY A 55 18.68 -8.70 -24.95
N ARG A 56 18.01 -8.14 -23.94
CA ARG A 56 17.77 -8.82 -22.66
C ARG A 56 16.41 -8.47 -22.07
N THR A 57 15.75 -9.42 -21.43
CA THR A 57 14.72 -9.16 -20.43
C THR A 57 15.35 -9.27 -19.05
N GLN A 58 15.10 -8.30 -18.19
CA GLN A 58 15.55 -8.30 -16.82
C GLN A 58 14.33 -8.29 -15.91
N ILE A 59 14.28 -9.23 -14.96
CA ILE A 59 13.27 -9.29 -13.90
C ILE A 59 14.02 -9.19 -12.58
N TYR A 60 13.64 -8.23 -11.75
CA TYR A 60 14.20 -8.06 -10.43
C TYR A 60 13.12 -8.31 -9.39
N ILE A 61 13.40 -9.27 -8.52
CA ILE A 61 12.55 -9.66 -7.40
C ILE A 61 13.31 -9.27 -6.12
N PRO A 62 12.98 -8.13 -5.49
CA PRO A 62 13.49 -7.80 -4.17
C PRO A 62 12.96 -8.80 -3.13
N ASP A 63 13.68 -8.95 -2.04
CA ASP A 63 13.29 -9.76 -0.88
C ASP A 63 12.25 -9.08 0.04
N ASP A 64 11.81 -7.86 -0.30
CA ASP A 64 10.72 -7.14 0.38
C ASP A 64 9.37 -7.87 0.37
N GLY A 65 9.26 -8.95 -0.41
CA GLY A 65 8.09 -9.82 -0.47
C GLY A 65 6.85 -9.15 -1.02
N ALA A 66 6.95 -7.97 -1.65
CA ALA A 66 5.81 -7.18 -2.12
C ALA A 66 5.97 -6.71 -3.57
N ASN A 67 7.19 -6.40 -4.01
CA ASN A 67 7.44 -5.79 -5.29
C ASN A 67 8.04 -6.77 -6.30
N LEU A 68 7.76 -6.51 -7.58
CA LEU A 68 8.41 -7.16 -8.70
C LEU A 68 8.63 -6.11 -9.78
N TYR A 69 9.82 -6.09 -10.36
CA TYR A 69 10.18 -5.14 -11.40
C TYR A 69 10.62 -5.88 -12.65
N PHE A 70 10.28 -5.35 -13.82
CA PHE A 70 10.86 -5.83 -15.07
C PHE A 70 11.25 -4.68 -15.98
N ARG A 71 12.21 -4.95 -16.86
CA ARG A 71 12.54 -4.08 -17.99
C ARG A 71 13.07 -4.88 -19.17
N GLN A 72 13.10 -4.23 -20.31
CA GLN A 72 13.71 -4.76 -21.52
C GLN A 72 14.90 -3.93 -21.94
N ARG A 73 15.91 -4.59 -22.49
CA ARG A 73 17.04 -3.99 -23.17
C ARG A 73 16.97 -4.36 -24.64
N TYR A 74 17.02 -3.34 -25.50
CA TYR A 74 17.14 -3.51 -26.94
C TYR A 74 18.54 -3.07 -27.36
N SER A 75 19.32 -3.99 -27.95
CA SER A 75 20.74 -3.76 -28.26
C SER A 75 21.55 -3.28 -27.04
N THR A 76 21.99 -2.02 -27.00
CA THR A 76 22.74 -1.44 -25.87
C THR A 76 21.89 -0.58 -24.94
N VAL A 77 20.60 -0.40 -25.21
CA VAL A 77 19.73 0.55 -24.50
C VAL A 77 18.73 -0.18 -23.60
N CYS A 78 18.80 0.09 -22.29
CA CYS A 78 17.79 -0.35 -21.33
C CYS A 78 16.58 0.59 -21.32
N LYS A 79 15.37 0.04 -21.34
CA LYS A 79 14.14 0.77 -21.03
C LYS A 79 14.04 1.01 -19.52
N ASN A 80 13.15 1.92 -19.14
CA ASN A 80 12.84 2.15 -17.73
C ASN A 80 12.31 0.89 -17.07
N TRP A 81 12.59 0.74 -15.78
CA TRP A 81 11.95 -0.29 -14.97
C TRP A 81 10.46 -0.02 -14.83
N VAL A 82 9.69 -1.11 -14.91
CA VAL A 82 8.26 -1.12 -14.65
C VAL A 82 8.04 -1.94 -13.40
N ARG A 83 7.32 -1.36 -12.43
CA ARG A 83 6.87 -2.06 -11.22
C ARG A 83 5.55 -2.78 -11.50
N VAL A 84 5.46 -4.04 -11.10
CA VAL A 84 4.23 -4.83 -11.17
C VAL A 84 3.40 -4.59 -9.93
N TRP A 85 2.10 -4.41 -10.14
CA TRP A 85 1.11 -4.26 -9.09
C TRP A 85 0.67 -5.65 -8.62
N THR A 86 0.83 -5.91 -7.34
CA THR A 86 0.55 -7.17 -6.65
C THR A 86 -0.46 -6.92 -5.54
N ASN A 87 -1.07 -7.98 -5.01
CA ASN A 87 -1.96 -7.88 -3.84
C ASN A 87 -1.26 -7.39 -2.56
N ARG A 88 0.08 -7.24 -2.58
CA ARG A 88 0.88 -6.75 -1.45
C ARG A 88 1.33 -5.30 -1.59
N ASN A 89 1.24 -4.71 -2.78
CA ASN A 89 1.52 -3.28 -2.98
C ASN A 89 0.32 -2.52 -3.55
N THR A 90 -0.84 -3.18 -3.64
CA THR A 90 -2.12 -2.59 -4.01
C THR A 90 -3.27 -3.09 -3.14
N THR A 91 -4.29 -2.24 -2.97
CA THR A 91 -5.58 -2.58 -2.36
C THR A 91 -6.69 -2.50 -3.42
N VAL A 92 -7.80 -3.21 -3.20
CA VAL A 92 -8.98 -3.16 -4.08
C VAL A 92 -10.11 -2.49 -3.32
N ASP A 93 -10.71 -1.45 -3.89
CA ASP A 93 -11.84 -0.77 -3.27
C ASP A 93 -13.17 -1.54 -3.42
N SER A 94 -14.23 -1.04 -2.77
CA SER A 94 -15.56 -1.65 -2.80
C SER A 94 -16.17 -1.75 -4.20
N ASN A 95 -15.64 -1.00 -5.17
CA ASN A 95 -16.08 -1.01 -6.57
C ASN A 95 -15.16 -1.83 -7.48
N GLY A 96 -14.12 -2.48 -6.93
CA GLY A 96 -13.19 -3.33 -7.68
C GLY A 96 -12.03 -2.58 -8.34
N PHE A 97 -11.80 -1.29 -8.02
CA PHE A 97 -10.66 -0.55 -8.55
C PHE A 97 -9.39 -0.81 -7.74
N ILE A 98 -8.27 -1.03 -8.44
CA ILE A 98 -6.95 -1.22 -7.84
C ILE A 98 -6.35 0.15 -7.45
N LYS A 99 -5.92 0.28 -6.19
CA LYS A 99 -5.28 1.47 -5.61
C LYS A 99 -3.91 1.08 -5.04
N ASN A 100 -2.98 2.02 -4.92
CA ASN A 100 -1.74 1.77 -4.15
C ASN A 100 -2.11 1.31 -2.74
N ALA A 101 -1.36 0.34 -2.22
CA ALA A 101 -1.53 -0.10 -0.84
C ALA A 101 -1.35 1.09 0.11
N SER A 102 -2.21 1.18 1.12
CA SER A 102 -2.21 2.28 2.08
C SER A 102 -2.71 1.77 3.42
N PRO A 103 -2.22 2.32 4.53
CA PRO A 103 -2.79 2.04 5.85
C PRO A 103 -4.28 2.44 5.86
N ILE A 104 -5.15 1.49 6.11
CA ILE A 104 -6.60 1.68 6.17
C ILE A 104 -7.11 1.15 7.52
N VAL A 105 -7.92 1.97 8.17
CA VAL A 105 -8.57 1.67 9.45
C VAL A 105 -10.08 1.72 9.21
N LYS A 106 -10.77 0.59 9.40
CA LYS A 106 -12.23 0.54 9.33
C LYS A 106 -12.80 0.81 10.70
N LEU A 107 -13.40 1.98 10.91
CA LEU A 107 -13.93 2.40 12.21
C LEU A 107 -15.43 2.11 12.30
N TYR A 108 -15.85 1.44 13.38
CA TYR A 108 -17.23 1.04 13.63
C TYR A 108 -17.92 1.87 14.72
N SER A 109 -19.25 1.73 14.81
CA SER A 109 -20.10 2.53 15.69
C SER A 109 -19.80 2.38 17.18
N ASP A 110 -19.27 1.23 17.59
CA ASP A 110 -18.88 0.94 18.97
C ASP A 110 -17.47 1.43 19.31
N GLY A 111 -16.77 2.04 18.35
CA GLY A 111 -15.38 2.49 18.48
C GLY A 111 -14.35 1.41 18.17
N SER A 112 -14.75 0.18 17.88
CA SER A 112 -13.83 -0.86 17.41
C SER A 112 -13.32 -0.56 16.00
N SER A 113 -12.18 -1.14 15.64
CA SER A 113 -11.64 -1.02 14.29
C SER A 113 -11.08 -2.33 13.74
N VAL A 114 -11.09 -2.43 12.41
CA VAL A 114 -10.42 -3.49 11.66
C VAL A 114 -9.30 -2.87 10.83
N LEU A 115 -8.11 -3.45 10.93
CA LEU A 115 -6.87 -2.96 10.35
C LEU A 115 -6.46 -3.82 9.14
N ASN A 116 -5.68 -3.24 8.23
CA ASN A 116 -4.87 -4.00 7.29
C ASN A 116 -3.43 -4.12 7.80
N ASP A 117 -2.58 -4.84 7.06
CA ASP A 117 -1.20 -5.09 7.46
C ASP A 117 -0.43 -3.78 7.69
N GLU A 118 -0.66 -2.76 6.86
CA GLU A 118 0.03 -1.47 6.94
C GLU A 118 -0.45 -0.57 8.10
N SER A 119 -1.64 -0.79 8.65
CA SER A 119 -2.16 -0.06 9.82
C SER A 119 -1.98 -0.83 11.13
N GLU A 120 -1.14 -1.87 11.15
CA GLU A 120 -0.85 -2.67 12.34
C GLU A 120 -0.40 -1.80 13.53
N GLY A 121 -1.06 -1.99 14.68
CA GLY A 121 -0.78 -1.26 15.92
C GLY A 121 -1.69 -0.06 16.16
N VAL A 122 -2.51 0.34 15.18
CA VAL A 122 -3.56 1.33 15.39
C VAL A 122 -4.59 0.81 16.39
N THR A 123 -5.07 1.69 17.26
CA THR A 123 -6.20 1.40 18.16
C THR A 123 -7.24 2.50 18.04
N SER A 124 -8.48 2.20 18.44
CA SER A 124 -9.57 3.17 18.39
C SER A 124 -10.54 2.95 19.54
N GLU A 125 -11.23 4.02 19.92
CA GLU A 125 -12.30 3.95 20.91
C GLU A 125 -13.39 5.00 20.64
N ARG A 126 -14.58 4.74 21.19
CA ARG A 126 -15.70 5.69 21.19
C ARG A 126 -15.69 6.46 22.49
N ILE A 127 -15.59 7.79 22.39
CA ILE A 127 -15.51 8.69 23.53
C ILE A 127 -16.91 9.15 23.96
N ASP A 128 -17.73 9.55 23.00
CA ASP A 128 -19.12 9.95 23.20
C ASP A 128 -19.94 9.64 21.93
N THR A 129 -21.22 9.93 21.96
CA THR A 129 -22.12 9.82 20.83
C THR A 129 -21.60 10.60 19.64
N GLY A 130 -21.23 9.86 18.60
CA GLY A 130 -20.67 10.41 17.37
C GLY A 130 -19.23 10.90 17.47
N THR A 131 -18.51 10.69 18.57
CA THR A 131 -17.10 11.10 18.73
C THR A 131 -16.21 9.89 19.00
N TYR A 132 -15.19 9.73 18.16
CA TYR A 132 -14.26 8.61 18.18
C TYR A 132 -12.83 9.10 18.12
N HIS A 133 -11.94 8.41 18.82
CA HIS A 133 -10.51 8.67 18.77
C HIS A 133 -9.78 7.48 18.13
N VAL A 134 -8.79 7.79 17.30
CA VAL A 134 -7.92 6.82 16.64
C VAL A 134 -6.47 7.16 16.96
N TYR A 135 -5.74 6.18 17.47
CA TYR A 135 -4.38 6.31 18.01
C TYR A 135 -3.36 5.54 17.19
N GLY A 136 -2.08 5.91 17.30
CA GLY A 136 -0.99 5.23 16.60
C GLY A 136 -0.88 5.60 15.12
N THR A 137 -1.42 6.76 14.75
CA THR A 137 -1.37 7.34 13.40
C THR A 137 -0.72 8.72 13.44
N LYS A 138 -0.36 9.27 12.29
CA LYS A 138 0.01 10.69 12.10
C LYS A 138 -1.13 11.48 11.45
N GLY A 139 -2.36 11.12 11.78
CA GLY A 139 -3.56 11.65 11.16
C GLY A 139 -3.91 10.96 9.84
N LEU A 140 -4.67 11.66 9.00
CA LEU A 140 -5.08 11.14 7.69
C LEU A 140 -3.94 11.25 6.69
N ASN A 141 -3.88 10.30 5.75
CA ASN A 141 -2.94 10.37 4.64
C ASN A 141 -3.18 11.64 3.82
N THR A 142 -2.11 12.31 3.37
CA THR A 142 -2.22 13.61 2.68
C THR A 142 -2.27 13.52 1.16
N ASP A 143 -2.03 12.33 0.58
CA ASP A 143 -1.96 12.12 -0.87
C ASP A 143 -3.18 11.39 -1.40
N GLY A 144 -4.19 12.09 -1.92
CA GLY A 144 -5.35 11.50 -2.59
C GLY A 144 -6.59 11.38 -1.69
N TRP A 145 -7.26 10.21 -1.69
CA TRP A 145 -8.45 10.00 -0.87
C TRP A 145 -8.08 9.75 0.60
N THR A 146 -8.92 10.21 1.53
CA THR A 146 -8.64 10.16 2.97
C THR A 146 -9.72 9.43 3.77
N ILE A 147 -11.00 9.62 3.43
CA ILE A 147 -12.13 9.06 4.15
C ILE A 147 -13.18 8.57 3.16
N GLU A 148 -13.71 7.36 3.39
CA GLU A 148 -14.94 6.88 2.74
C GLU A 148 -16.06 6.79 3.77
N ILE A 149 -17.15 7.53 3.52
CA ILE A 149 -18.33 7.59 4.40
C ILE A 149 -19.35 6.58 3.90
N PRO A 150 -20.02 5.79 4.76
CA PRO A 150 -20.98 4.80 4.32
C PRO A 150 -22.16 5.44 3.58
N GLN A 151 -22.56 4.82 2.46
CA GLN A 151 -23.61 5.30 1.56
C GLN A 151 -24.78 4.30 1.41
N ASP A 152 -25.99 4.78 1.16
CA ASP A 152 -27.11 3.91 0.78
C ASP A 152 -26.99 3.42 -0.69
N ILE A 153 -27.95 2.62 -1.14
CA ILE A 153 -28.01 2.10 -2.52
C ILE A 153 -28.14 3.20 -3.59
N ASN A 154 -28.53 4.41 -3.21
CA ASN A 154 -28.68 5.56 -4.10
C ASN A 154 -27.45 6.48 -4.07
N GLY A 155 -26.40 6.12 -3.33
CA GLY A 155 -25.19 6.93 -3.16
C GLY A 155 -25.33 8.05 -2.12
N ASN A 156 -26.40 8.07 -1.31
CA ASN A 156 -26.54 9.06 -0.25
C ASN A 156 -25.65 8.68 0.93
N ARG A 157 -24.76 9.59 1.33
CA ARG A 157 -23.99 9.46 2.57
C ARG A 157 -24.93 9.35 3.77
N LEU A 158 -24.67 8.42 4.68
CA LEU A 158 -25.55 8.15 5.82
C LEU A 158 -25.33 9.13 6.99
N CYS A 159 -24.14 9.73 7.09
CA CYS A 159 -23.81 10.74 8.09
C CYS A 159 -22.93 11.84 7.48
N PHE A 160 -22.79 12.94 8.22
CA PHE A 160 -21.75 13.94 8.01
C PHE A 160 -20.56 13.60 8.90
N VAL A 161 -19.34 13.72 8.36
CA VAL A 161 -18.10 13.41 9.10
C VAL A 161 -17.23 14.66 9.12
N SER A 162 -16.73 15.01 10.30
CA SER A 162 -15.68 15.99 10.52
C SER A 162 -14.48 15.30 11.15
N THR A 163 -13.28 15.72 10.78
CA THR A 163 -12.04 15.15 11.33
C THR A 163 -11.12 16.25 11.78
N ASP A 164 -10.38 15.97 12.84
CA ASP A 164 -9.32 16.83 13.34
C ASP A 164 -8.15 15.96 13.80
N TYR A 165 -6.94 16.51 13.83
CA TYR A 165 -5.77 15.82 14.34
C TYR A 165 -5.15 16.62 15.47
N ASP A 166 -5.14 16.04 16.66
CA ASP A 166 -4.45 16.57 17.81
C ASP A 166 -2.97 16.20 17.70
N GLU A 167 -2.14 17.19 17.35
CA GLU A 167 -0.68 17.01 17.24
C GLU A 167 0.02 16.90 18.60
N GLU A 168 -0.60 17.33 19.70
CA GLU A 168 0.01 17.26 21.04
C GLU A 168 -0.13 15.85 21.62
N ASP A 169 -1.30 15.24 21.46
CA ASP A 169 -1.61 13.90 21.98
C ASP A 169 -1.54 12.78 20.93
N ASP A 170 -1.21 13.11 19.67
CA ASP A 170 -1.18 12.20 18.50
C ASP A 170 -2.51 11.45 18.28
N ILE A 171 -3.62 12.20 18.33
CA ILE A 171 -4.98 11.64 18.24
C ILE A 171 -5.67 12.12 16.96
N LEU A 172 -6.11 11.16 16.13
CA LEU A 172 -7.05 11.44 15.05
C LEU A 172 -8.48 11.39 15.60
N VAL A 173 -9.12 12.56 15.65
CA VAL A 173 -10.49 12.72 16.16
C VAL A 173 -11.47 12.64 15.00
N ILE A 174 -12.44 11.74 15.11
CA ILE A 174 -13.51 11.56 14.13
C ILE A 174 -14.84 11.92 14.77
N ASN A 175 -15.52 12.91 14.21
CA ASN A 175 -16.84 13.33 14.64
C ASN A 175 -17.90 13.06 13.57
N THR A 176 -19.05 12.54 13.98
CA THR A 176 -20.14 12.12 13.11
C THR A 176 -21.46 12.76 13.52
N TYR A 177 -22.21 13.22 12.52
CA TYR A 177 -23.43 14.00 12.72
C TYR A 177 -24.52 13.58 11.74
N THR A 178 -25.76 13.85 12.12
CA THR A 178 -26.87 13.92 11.15
C THR A 178 -26.52 14.91 10.04
N ARG A 179 -27.08 14.66 8.87
CA ARG A 179 -26.94 15.54 7.71
C ARG A 179 -28.05 16.58 7.75
N LYS A 180 -27.68 17.85 7.89
CA LYS A 180 -28.62 18.97 7.81
C LYS A 180 -28.40 19.72 6.50
N PHE A 181 -29.46 19.97 5.75
CA PHE A 181 -29.38 20.85 4.59
C PHE A 181 -29.49 22.30 5.05
N ASP A 182 -28.48 23.09 4.74
CA ASP A 182 -28.48 24.53 4.96
C ASP A 182 -28.94 25.24 3.68
N TYR A 183 -30.08 25.93 3.78
CA TYR A 183 -30.69 26.64 2.65
C TYR A 183 -29.92 27.90 2.24
N GLU A 184 -29.16 28.52 3.15
CA GLU A 184 -28.41 29.74 2.84
C GLU A 184 -27.18 29.44 1.98
N THR A 185 -26.44 28.39 2.34
CA THR A 185 -25.23 27.96 1.61
C THR A 185 -25.52 26.92 0.53
N ALA A 186 -26.72 26.34 0.50
CA ALA A 186 -27.10 25.19 -0.31
C ALA A 186 -26.16 23.97 -0.10
N MET A 187 -25.62 23.82 1.10
CA MET A 187 -24.69 22.75 1.48
C MET A 187 -25.30 21.80 2.51
N ILE A 188 -24.75 20.59 2.57
CA ILE A 188 -24.98 19.69 3.70
C ILE A 188 -23.98 20.03 4.79
N VAL A 189 -24.48 20.38 5.97
CA VAL A 189 -23.71 20.73 7.16
C VAL A 189 -23.98 19.72 8.29
N ALA A 190 -23.14 19.78 9.33
CA ALA A 190 -23.33 19.00 10.55
C ALA A 190 -24.63 19.38 11.27
N GLY A 191 -25.42 18.37 11.63
CA GLY A 191 -26.57 18.49 12.53
C GLY A 191 -26.25 18.04 13.96
N GLU A 192 -27.16 17.27 14.56
CA GLU A 192 -26.95 16.62 15.86
C GLU A 192 -25.93 15.48 15.76
N ALA A 193 -25.15 15.27 16.81
CA ALA A 193 -24.18 14.18 16.90
C ALA A 193 -24.91 12.82 16.85
N ILE A 194 -24.40 11.91 16.03
CA ILE A 194 -24.92 10.54 15.90
C ILE A 194 -23.76 9.59 15.77
N ASP A 195 -23.92 8.37 16.26
CA ASP A 195 -22.95 7.32 16.00
C ASP A 195 -22.96 6.88 14.52
N ILE A 196 -21.86 6.25 14.10
CA ILE A 196 -21.79 5.54 12.82
C ILE A 196 -22.96 4.53 12.76
N PRO A 197 -23.65 4.37 11.62
CA PRO A 197 -24.73 3.38 11.51
C PRO A 197 -24.25 1.97 11.84
N THR A 198 -25.01 1.22 12.64
CA THR A 198 -24.57 0.02 13.38
C THR A 198 -24.04 -1.13 12.51
N ASP A 199 -24.47 -1.23 11.25
CA ASP A 199 -24.02 -2.26 10.29
C ASP A 199 -23.05 -1.70 9.24
N ARG A 200 -22.48 -0.53 9.49
CA ARG A 200 -21.60 0.21 8.58
C ARG A 200 -20.33 0.65 9.30
N TRP A 201 -19.36 1.08 8.52
CA TRP A 201 -18.09 1.61 9.00
C TRP A 201 -17.69 2.84 8.18
N ILE A 202 -16.73 3.58 8.70
CA ILE A 202 -16.00 4.61 7.97
C ILE A 202 -14.61 4.04 7.65
N ASP A 203 -14.21 4.06 6.38
CA ASP A 203 -12.83 3.73 6.01
C ASP A 203 -11.97 4.98 6.15
N LEU A 204 -10.98 4.93 7.04
CA LEU A 204 -10.00 5.99 7.26
C LEU A 204 -8.68 5.56 6.64
N ARG A 205 -8.16 6.35 5.70
CA ARG A 205 -6.82 6.16 5.18
C ARG A 205 -5.86 7.03 5.97
N VAL A 206 -5.00 6.38 6.75
CA VAL A 206 -4.18 7.05 7.75
C VAL A 206 -2.73 7.12 7.30
N GLU A 207 -2.03 8.13 7.79
CA GLU A 207 -0.57 8.20 7.71
C GLU A 207 0.01 7.46 8.92
N MET A 208 0.99 6.58 8.70
CA MET A 208 1.60 5.80 9.79
C MET A 208 2.93 6.41 10.24
N PRO A 209 3.22 6.45 11.56
CA PRO A 209 4.52 6.84 12.06
C PRO A 209 5.66 6.01 11.45
N VAL A 210 6.83 6.63 11.31
CA VAL A 210 8.05 6.03 10.70
C VAL A 210 8.58 4.85 11.53
N ASP A 211 8.21 4.82 12.80
CA ASP A 211 8.48 3.81 13.82
C ASP A 211 7.26 2.93 14.12
N SER A 212 6.22 2.95 13.28
CA SER A 212 5.11 2.00 13.40
C SER A 212 5.58 0.55 13.26
N ILE A 213 4.81 -0.40 13.81
CA ILE A 213 5.13 -1.83 13.83
C ILE A 213 5.44 -2.34 12.42
N TRP A 214 4.62 -1.98 11.44
CA TRP A 214 4.82 -2.37 10.05
C TRP A 214 6.08 -1.75 9.43
N ASN A 215 6.32 -0.46 9.65
CA ASN A 215 7.52 0.21 9.15
C ASN A 215 8.80 -0.34 9.78
N GLN A 216 8.78 -0.68 11.08
CA GLN A 216 9.91 -1.29 11.78
C GLN A 216 10.18 -2.71 11.28
N LYS A 217 9.16 -3.56 11.13
CA LYS A 217 9.33 -4.91 10.55
C LYS A 217 9.96 -4.84 9.15
N THR A 218 9.55 -3.86 8.35
CA THR A 218 10.13 -3.64 7.02
C THR A 218 11.61 -3.23 7.14
N LYS A 219 11.95 -2.31 8.05
CA LYS A 219 13.34 -1.85 8.28
C LYS A 219 14.26 -2.89 8.92
N ASP A 220 13.80 -3.67 9.89
CA ASP A 220 14.60 -4.71 10.54
C ASP A 220 14.91 -5.84 9.54
N ASN A 221 13.92 -6.16 8.70
CA ASN A 221 14.13 -7.00 7.53
C ASN A 221 15.07 -6.36 6.49
N GLU A 222 15.34 -5.06 6.52
CA GLU A 222 16.34 -4.41 5.66
C GLU A 222 17.73 -4.36 6.35
N GLN A 223 17.79 -4.17 7.67
CA GLN A 223 19.03 -3.94 8.42
C GLN A 223 19.72 -5.21 8.92
N GLY A 224 18.97 -6.26 9.26
CA GLY A 224 19.54 -7.59 9.59
C GLY A 224 20.33 -8.22 8.44
N TYR A 225 20.18 -7.69 7.22
CA TYR A 225 20.97 -8.07 6.05
C TYR A 225 22.25 -7.25 5.88
N GLN A 226 22.36 -6.05 6.47
CA GLN A 226 23.58 -5.21 6.40
C GLN A 226 24.67 -5.71 7.36
N ASP A 227 24.29 -6.25 8.52
CA ASP A 227 25.23 -6.66 9.58
C ASP A 227 25.83 -8.07 9.36
N ASN A 228 25.43 -8.77 8.30
CA ASN A 228 25.93 -10.11 7.92
C ASN A 228 26.91 -10.10 6.72
N GLU A 229 27.41 -8.92 6.32
CA GLU A 229 28.55 -8.74 5.38
C GLU A 229 29.91 -8.70 6.12
#